data_AF-A7TSP8-F1
#
_entry.id   AF-A7TSP8-F1
#
_cell.length_a   1.000
_cell.length_b   1.000
_cell.length_c   1.000
_cell.angle_alpha   90.00
_cell.angle_beta   90.00
_cell.angle_gamma   90.00
#
_symmetry.space_group_name_H-M   'P 1'
#
loop_
_entity.id
_entity.type
_entity.pdbx_description
1 polymer ?
#
loop_
_entity_poly.entity_id
_entity_poly.type
_entity_poly.pdbx_seq_one_letter_code
_entity_poly.pdbx_strand_id
1 'polypeptide(L)'
;YPEGSNQQQITGYGYQDDNNNWYFDKVREFPSYNFENPSSEIEFVEDGATYRLVHLLSGKNLHSHQIPAPVTKLDYEVAGYGQLDQGDHFDYWVLEIAEQVGSENATRIHPLTTSFRLRHKELGCYLAQSGQHLPEWGFRQLEMTCMKNVSKKDKRILWNVESHSNDQLPPVPEDFKFPRPRFLTNFIHLNLAMMATNNALIPDPEKHDHISSSWWEWPTLYTGLRLGGWSDEFAKYYLLGTPITTWASTLAVLAFMLTFVILAIRWQRQYEDLQDKTSRNNFIIGGIYPMLGWGLHYTPFIIMGRVTYLHHYLPALYFALLVLTYFIETGTSYIKNQKVRWILYIIMMASVIGCFALFSPISFGMVGPSENFKYLDWLPTWKVHGAE
;
A
#
# COMPACT_ATOMS: atom_id res chain seq x y z
N TYR A 1 28.01 15.87 9.18
CA TYR A 1 28.23 14.75 8.24
C TYR A 1 29.55 14.07 8.55
N PRO A 2 29.69 12.75 8.39
CA PRO A 2 30.95 12.05 8.59
C PRO A 2 31.96 12.26 7.44
N GLU A 3 31.46 12.61 6.26
CA GLU A 3 32.23 13.00 5.08
C GLU A 3 31.66 14.31 4.52
N GLY A 4 32.23 14.84 3.43
CA GLY A 4 31.77 16.09 2.84
C GLY A 4 32.27 17.31 3.63
N SER A 5 31.36 18.18 4.04
CA SER A 5 31.72 19.44 4.70
C SER A 5 32.06 19.33 6.18
N ASN A 6 31.77 18.19 6.81
CA ASN A 6 31.84 18.01 8.27
C ASN A 6 30.95 18.97 9.08
N GLN A 7 29.93 19.59 8.46
CA GLN A 7 28.98 20.48 9.11
C GLN A 7 27.80 19.72 9.76
N GLN A 8 26.87 20.42 10.42
CA GLN A 8 25.68 19.79 11.00
C GLN A 8 24.82 19.16 9.90
N GLN A 9 24.33 17.94 10.13
CA GLN A 9 23.46 17.25 9.18
C GLN A 9 22.06 17.91 9.17
N ILE A 10 21.48 18.03 7.99
CA ILE A 10 20.09 18.46 7.78
C ILE A 10 19.37 17.33 7.04
N THR A 11 18.27 16.85 7.62
CA THR A 11 17.57 15.65 7.17
C THR A 11 16.06 15.89 7.15
N GLY A 12 15.33 15.00 6.48
CA GLY A 12 13.86 14.94 6.56
C GLY A 12 13.44 13.87 7.56
N TYR A 13 12.66 14.26 8.57
CA TYR A 13 12.15 13.37 9.60
C TYR A 13 10.62 13.33 9.59
N GLY A 14 10.05 12.13 9.69
CA GLY A 14 8.62 11.90 9.47
C GLY A 14 7.73 12.05 10.70
N TYR A 15 8.30 12.34 11.87
CA TYR A 15 7.57 12.44 13.14
C TYR A 15 7.76 13.83 13.77
N GLN A 16 6.81 14.23 14.61
CA GLN A 16 6.88 15.48 15.36
C GLN A 16 8.03 15.44 16.37
N ASP A 17 8.88 16.47 16.34
CA ASP A 17 10.06 16.62 17.20
C ASP A 17 10.42 18.11 17.29
N ASP A 18 10.96 18.56 18.42
CA ASP A 18 11.37 19.96 18.60
C ASP A 18 12.56 20.34 17.69
N ASN A 19 13.32 19.37 17.20
CA ASN A 19 14.35 19.56 16.16
C ASN A 19 13.77 19.88 14.78
N ASN A 20 12.44 19.83 14.60
CA ASN A 20 11.79 20.25 13.36
C ASN A 20 11.48 21.76 13.34
N ASN A 21 11.81 22.51 14.40
CA ASN A 21 11.46 23.92 14.53
C ASN A 21 12.49 24.83 13.86
N TRP A 22 12.02 25.63 12.90
CA TRP A 22 12.80 26.61 12.14
C TRP A 22 12.08 27.96 12.13
N TYR A 23 12.83 29.04 11.96
CA TYR A 23 12.27 30.36 11.71
C TYR A 23 13.03 31.08 10.59
N PHE A 24 12.34 32.01 9.94
CA PHE A 24 12.95 32.90 8.96
C PHE A 24 13.63 34.06 9.68
N ASP A 25 14.87 34.34 9.30
CA ASP A 25 15.60 35.54 9.72
C ASP A 25 16.05 36.32 8.49
N LYS A 26 16.36 37.60 8.68
CA LYS A 26 16.83 38.46 7.60
C LYS A 26 18.22 38.03 7.12
N VAL A 27 18.57 38.50 5.92
CA VAL A 27 19.95 38.45 5.43
C VAL A 27 20.88 39.26 6.34
N ARG A 28 22.17 38.93 6.35
CA ARG A 28 23.13 39.40 7.38
C ARG A 28 23.37 40.91 7.35
N GLU A 29 23.00 41.57 6.25
CA GLU A 29 23.06 43.02 6.11
C GLU A 29 22.05 43.74 7.01
N PHE A 30 21.06 43.03 7.55
CA PHE A 30 20.10 43.54 8.53
C PHE A 30 20.32 42.89 9.90
N PRO A 31 19.96 43.58 11.00
CA PRO A 31 19.99 42.99 12.32
C PRO A 31 19.11 41.73 12.39
N SER A 32 19.65 40.67 12.99
CA SER A 32 18.89 39.45 13.27
C SER A 32 17.73 39.71 14.22
N TYR A 33 16.69 38.88 14.10
CA TYR A 33 15.56 38.91 15.02
C TYR A 33 16.01 38.64 16.47
N ASN A 34 15.59 39.52 17.39
CA ASN A 34 15.85 39.38 18.82
C ASN A 34 14.58 38.89 19.53
N PHE A 35 14.61 37.66 20.04
CA PHE A 35 13.49 37.08 20.81
C PHE A 35 13.30 37.74 22.18
N GLU A 36 14.34 38.31 22.78
CA GLU A 36 14.27 38.94 24.12
C GLU A 36 13.66 40.34 24.07
N ASN A 37 13.89 41.07 22.96
CA ASN A 37 13.35 42.40 22.74
C ASN A 37 12.75 42.50 21.33
N PRO A 38 11.59 41.87 21.12
CA PRO A 38 10.97 41.87 19.81
C PRO A 38 10.53 43.28 19.40
N SER A 39 10.78 43.63 18.14
CA SER A 39 10.27 44.86 17.54
C SER A 39 8.75 44.92 17.66
N SER A 40 8.20 46.12 17.85
CA SER A 40 6.75 46.34 17.81
C SER A 40 6.16 46.16 16.41
N GLU A 41 7.00 46.23 15.36
CA GLU A 41 6.57 46.06 13.97
C GLU A 41 6.81 44.62 13.52
N ILE A 42 5.71 43.93 13.16
CA ILE A 42 5.72 42.56 12.68
C ILE A 42 5.96 42.57 11.16
N GLU A 43 7.08 42.00 10.75
CA GLU A 43 7.40 41.82 9.33
C GLU A 43 6.98 40.42 8.87
N PHE A 44 6.20 40.36 7.79
CA PHE A 44 5.76 39.11 7.20
C PHE A 44 6.77 38.61 6.17
N VAL A 45 6.83 37.28 5.99
CA VAL A 45 7.63 36.66 4.94
C VAL A 45 6.92 36.86 3.59
N GLU A 46 7.63 37.42 2.63
CA GLU A 46 7.10 37.83 1.32
C GLU A 46 7.70 37.02 0.16
N ASP A 47 6.93 36.89 -0.92
CA ASP A 47 7.37 36.23 -2.15
C ASP A 47 8.54 36.98 -2.81
N GLY A 48 9.54 36.23 -3.28
CA GLY A 48 10.73 36.75 -3.96
C GLY A 48 11.79 37.36 -3.04
N ALA A 49 11.51 37.54 -1.75
CA ALA A 49 12.47 38.03 -0.78
C ALA A 49 13.51 36.96 -0.40
N THR A 50 14.68 37.41 0.05
CA THR A 50 15.78 36.54 0.48
C THR A 50 15.81 36.49 2.00
N TYR A 51 15.91 35.28 2.54
CA TYR A 51 15.95 35.02 3.97
C TYR A 51 17.06 34.02 4.31
N ARG A 52 17.37 33.94 5.60
CA ARG A 52 18.05 32.79 6.20
C ARG A 52 17.01 31.94 6.92
N LEU A 53 17.15 30.62 6.87
CA LEU A 53 16.38 29.73 7.72
C LEU A 53 17.27 29.30 8.87
N VAL A 54 16.86 29.59 10.10
CA VAL A 54 17.65 29.29 11.30
C VAL A 54 16.96 28.19 12.10
N HIS A 55 17.73 27.16 12.43
CA HIS A 55 17.25 26.07 13.27
C HIS A 55 17.16 26.52 14.72
N LEU A 56 15.98 26.37 15.33
CA LEU A 56 15.69 26.97 16.63
C LEU A 56 16.61 26.44 17.76
N LEU A 57 16.81 25.11 17.81
CA LEU A 57 17.57 24.49 18.91
C LEU A 57 19.09 24.63 18.76
N SER A 58 19.63 24.56 17.54
CA SER A 58 21.09 24.62 17.33
C SER A 58 21.61 25.98 16.90
N GLY A 59 20.72 26.91 16.53
CA GLY A 59 21.07 28.24 16.03
C GLY A 59 21.83 28.24 14.70
N LYS A 60 21.92 27.10 14.00
CA LYS A 60 22.60 26.98 12.71
C LYS A 60 21.72 27.49 11.58
N ASN A 61 22.35 28.08 10.58
CA ASN A 61 21.68 28.49 9.34
C ASN A 61 21.59 27.30 8.39
N LEU A 62 20.49 27.21 7.65
CA LEU A 62 20.37 26.35 6.50
C LEU A 62 21.35 26.81 5.41
N HIS A 63 22.28 25.94 5.06
CA HIS A 63 23.44 26.24 4.22
C HIS A 63 23.58 25.21 3.10
N SER A 64 24.12 25.63 1.96
CA SER A 64 24.48 24.72 0.87
C SER A 64 25.75 25.19 0.19
N HIS A 65 26.56 24.25 -0.30
CA HIS A 65 27.88 24.54 -0.86
C HIS A 65 28.16 23.67 -2.08
N GLN A 66 29.23 23.95 -2.81
CA GLN A 66 29.64 23.17 -3.98
C GLN A 66 30.28 21.81 -3.60
N ILE A 67 29.76 21.15 -2.56
CA ILE A 67 30.14 19.81 -2.13
C ILE A 67 29.02 18.85 -2.55
N PRO A 68 29.32 17.70 -3.18
CA PRO A 68 28.31 16.72 -3.55
C PRO A 68 27.52 16.21 -2.35
N ALA A 69 26.21 16.01 -2.51
CA ALA A 69 25.36 15.41 -1.48
C ALA A 69 25.86 14.00 -1.06
N PRO A 70 25.55 13.54 0.17
CA PRO A 70 26.10 12.30 0.71
C PRO A 70 25.69 11.05 -0.07
N VAL A 71 24.46 10.98 -0.57
CA VAL A 71 23.94 9.85 -1.37
C VAL A 71 23.78 10.28 -2.82
N THR A 72 23.04 11.37 -3.07
CA THR A 72 22.73 11.83 -4.42
C THR A 72 23.83 12.72 -4.99
N LYS A 73 24.97 12.13 -5.39
CA LYS A 73 26.21 12.85 -5.77
C LYS A 73 26.08 13.91 -6.89
N LEU A 74 24.99 13.91 -7.64
CA LEU A 74 24.72 14.92 -8.68
C LEU A 74 24.25 16.26 -8.09
N ASP A 75 23.65 16.24 -6.91
CA ASP A 75 23.14 17.40 -6.20
C ASP A 75 24.16 17.94 -5.20
N TYR A 76 23.91 19.13 -4.65
CA TYR A 76 24.74 19.72 -3.60
C TYR A 76 24.26 19.29 -2.21
N GLU A 77 25.21 19.08 -1.30
CA GLU A 77 24.97 18.82 0.11
C GLU A 77 24.32 20.03 0.78
N VAL A 78 23.25 19.79 1.53
CA VAL A 78 22.61 20.77 2.40
C VAL A 78 23.01 20.47 3.85
N ALA A 79 23.43 21.49 4.57
CA ALA A 79 23.99 21.37 5.91
C ALA A 79 23.56 22.54 6.80
N GLY A 80 23.80 22.40 8.10
CA GLY A 80 23.66 23.47 9.08
C GLY A 80 25.02 24.10 9.37
N TYR A 81 25.19 25.38 9.06
CA TYR A 81 26.46 26.10 9.26
C TYR A 81 26.30 27.43 10.01
N GLY A 82 27.41 27.87 10.62
CA GLY A 82 27.48 29.18 11.26
C GLY A 82 26.71 29.29 12.57
N GLN A 83 26.33 30.51 12.93
CA GLN A 83 25.39 30.91 13.99
C GLN A 83 24.66 32.18 13.51
N LEU A 84 23.96 32.90 14.39
CA LEU A 84 23.30 34.16 14.03
C LEU A 84 24.27 35.18 13.41
N ASP A 85 25.44 35.36 14.02
CA ASP A 85 26.50 36.30 13.64
C ASP A 85 27.55 35.70 12.69
N GLN A 86 27.71 34.38 12.70
CA GLN A 86 28.73 33.67 11.91
C GLN A 86 28.12 32.95 10.70
N GLY A 87 28.73 33.08 9.53
CA GLY A 87 28.38 32.37 8.29
C GLY A 87 28.65 33.24 7.07
N ASP A 88 28.04 32.92 5.93
CA ASP A 88 28.39 33.54 4.65
C ASP A 88 27.16 33.71 3.73
N HIS A 89 27.42 34.06 2.47
CA HIS A 89 26.41 34.31 1.44
C HIS A 89 25.75 33.01 0.93
N PHE A 90 26.26 31.83 1.31
CA PHE A 90 25.65 30.54 1.03
C PHE A 90 24.57 30.14 2.04
N ASP A 91 24.24 31.02 2.99
CA ASP A 91 23.07 30.87 3.89
C ASP A 91 21.79 31.46 3.29
N TYR A 92 21.87 32.09 2.11
CA TYR A 92 20.79 32.89 1.54
C TYR A 92 19.86 32.10 0.63
N TRP A 93 18.58 32.07 1.00
CA TRP A 93 17.51 31.39 0.26
C TRP A 93 16.45 32.38 -0.18
N VAL A 94 16.14 32.36 -1.47
CA VAL A 94 15.04 33.12 -2.06
C VAL A 94 13.77 32.29 -1.94
N LEU A 95 12.75 32.84 -1.28
CA LEU A 95 11.45 32.22 -1.18
C LEU A 95 10.66 32.49 -2.47
N GLU A 96 10.18 31.43 -3.13
CA GLU A 96 9.36 31.52 -4.34
C GLU A 96 8.03 30.80 -4.11
N ILE A 97 6.94 31.55 -3.95
CA ILE A 97 5.60 30.99 -3.86
C ILE A 97 5.26 30.25 -5.17
N ALA A 98 4.72 29.05 -5.05
CA ALA A 98 4.39 28.17 -6.18
C ALA A 98 2.88 28.05 -6.37
N GLU A 99 2.14 27.89 -5.29
CA GLU A 99 0.68 27.75 -5.29
C GLU A 99 0.12 28.33 -3.99
N GLN A 100 -0.97 29.09 -4.09
CA GLN A 100 -1.77 29.54 -2.96
C GLN A 100 -3.18 28.97 -3.10
N VAL A 101 -3.64 28.28 -2.06
CA VAL A 101 -5.00 27.75 -1.99
C VAL A 101 -5.84 28.68 -1.11
N GLY A 102 -7.08 28.95 -1.51
CA GLY A 102 -7.98 29.83 -0.76
C GLY A 102 -7.92 31.28 -1.20
N SER A 103 -8.47 32.18 -0.38
CA SER A 103 -8.65 33.60 -0.69
C SER A 103 -7.75 34.54 0.13
N GLU A 104 -6.80 33.98 0.87
CA GLU A 104 -5.83 34.74 1.66
C GLU A 104 -4.83 35.46 0.74
N ASN A 105 -4.07 36.42 1.28
CA ASN A 105 -3.13 37.21 0.51
C ASN A 105 -2.02 36.32 -0.10
N ALA A 106 -2.05 36.13 -1.42
CA ALA A 106 -1.12 35.27 -2.15
C ALA A 106 0.33 35.77 -2.21
N THR A 107 0.63 36.99 -1.73
CA THR A 107 2.02 37.50 -1.65
C THR A 107 2.74 37.09 -0.37
N ARG A 108 2.05 36.45 0.57
CA ARG A 108 2.58 36.01 1.87
C ARG A 108 2.47 34.50 2.00
N ILE A 109 3.28 33.93 2.88
CA ILE A 109 3.15 32.53 3.25
C ILE A 109 2.09 32.35 4.35
N HIS A 110 1.30 31.30 4.22
CA HIS A 110 0.24 30.90 5.12
C HIS A 110 0.37 29.40 5.44
N PRO A 111 0.13 28.97 6.69
CA PRO A 111 0.17 27.56 7.05
C PRO A 111 -0.80 26.72 6.22
N LEU A 112 -0.33 25.56 5.74
CA LEU A 112 -1.06 24.57 4.91
C LEU A 112 -1.57 25.04 3.54
N THR A 113 -1.81 26.34 3.34
CA THR A 113 -2.43 26.87 2.12
C THR A 113 -1.42 27.40 1.10
N THR A 114 -0.20 27.72 1.53
CA THR A 114 0.91 28.10 0.65
C THR A 114 1.85 26.94 0.39
N SER A 115 2.05 26.62 -0.90
CA SER A 115 3.19 25.83 -1.35
C SER A 115 4.26 26.77 -1.91
N PHE A 116 5.48 26.70 -1.40
CA PHE A 116 6.61 27.53 -1.81
C PHE A 116 7.85 26.68 -2.12
N ARG A 117 8.83 27.31 -2.78
CA ARG A 117 10.13 26.74 -3.13
C ARG A 117 11.21 27.59 -2.49
N LEU A 118 12.30 26.96 -2.06
CA LEU A 118 13.48 27.67 -1.55
C LEU A 118 14.60 27.54 -2.59
N ARG A 119 14.90 28.63 -3.29
CA ARG A 119 16.00 28.68 -4.26
C ARG A 119 17.23 29.26 -3.58
N HIS A 120 18.32 28.53 -3.60
CA HIS A 120 19.59 29.04 -3.12
C HIS A 120 20.03 30.24 -3.96
N LYS A 121 20.36 31.37 -3.32
CA LYS A 121 20.63 32.63 -4.01
C LYS A 121 21.86 32.55 -4.93
N GLU A 122 22.97 32.03 -4.41
CA GLU A 122 24.25 31.97 -5.12
C GLU A 122 24.36 30.78 -6.09
N LEU A 123 24.05 29.56 -5.61
CA LEU A 123 24.14 28.33 -6.40
C LEU A 123 22.99 28.17 -7.42
N GLY A 124 21.87 28.88 -7.26
CA GLY A 124 20.69 28.79 -8.13
C GLY A 124 19.91 27.47 -8.04
N CYS A 125 20.38 26.50 -7.24
CA CYS A 125 19.71 25.22 -7.00
C CYS A 125 18.49 25.38 -6.06
N TYR A 126 17.60 24.38 -6.04
CA TYR A 126 16.43 24.37 -5.17
C TYR A 126 16.59 23.36 -4.04
N LEU A 127 16.20 23.74 -2.82
CA LEU A 127 16.10 22.82 -1.69
C LEU A 127 15.11 21.72 -2.03
N ALA A 128 15.53 20.47 -1.88
CA ALA A 128 14.77 19.30 -2.27
C ALA A 128 14.98 18.13 -1.32
N GLN A 129 13.94 17.32 -1.17
CA GLN A 129 14.08 15.95 -0.67
C GLN A 129 14.46 15.02 -1.83
N SER A 130 15.60 14.33 -1.74
CA SER A 130 16.07 13.47 -2.85
C SER A 130 15.21 12.22 -3.05
N GLY A 131 14.54 11.78 -1.99
CA GLY A 131 13.80 10.51 -1.91
C GLY A 131 14.68 9.34 -1.46
N GLN A 132 15.97 9.56 -1.25
CA GLN A 132 16.89 8.58 -0.68
C GLN A 132 16.92 8.69 0.84
N HIS A 133 17.26 7.58 1.49
CA HIS A 133 17.57 7.55 2.91
C HIS A 133 19.08 7.66 3.11
N LEU A 134 19.48 8.40 4.14
CA LEU A 134 20.86 8.40 4.61
C LEU A 134 21.20 7.02 5.19
N PRO A 135 22.50 6.63 5.18
CA PRO A 135 22.95 5.45 5.90
C PRO A 135 22.77 5.57 7.43
N GLU A 136 23.24 4.56 8.16
CA GLU A 136 23.07 4.47 9.62
C GLU A 136 23.64 5.68 10.38
N TRP A 137 24.70 6.32 9.89
CA TRP A 137 25.28 7.53 10.49
C TRP A 137 24.34 8.74 10.46
N GLY A 138 23.30 8.72 9.60
CA GLY A 138 22.24 9.71 9.50
C GLY A 138 20.90 9.18 9.99
N PHE A 139 20.93 8.15 10.86
CA PHE A 139 19.76 7.54 11.50
C PHE A 139 18.69 7.03 10.53
N ARG A 140 19.08 6.69 9.28
CA ARG A 140 18.15 6.27 8.21
C ARG A 140 17.08 7.31 7.85
N GLN A 141 17.32 8.58 8.16
CA GLN A 141 16.44 9.69 7.83
C GLN A 141 16.53 10.07 6.34
N LEU A 142 15.61 10.90 5.86
CA LEU A 142 15.57 11.30 4.45
C LEU A 142 16.68 12.30 4.12
N GLU A 143 17.34 12.13 2.98
CA GLU A 143 18.40 13.03 2.51
C GLU A 143 17.82 14.34 1.95
N MET A 144 18.24 15.47 2.54
CA MET A 144 18.00 16.82 2.02
C MET A 144 19.16 17.26 1.14
N THR A 145 18.84 17.84 -0.02
CA THR A 145 19.83 18.21 -1.05
C THR A 145 19.43 19.52 -1.74
N CYS A 146 20.37 20.12 -2.49
CA CYS A 146 20.07 21.26 -3.35
C CYS A 146 20.21 20.86 -4.83
N MET A 147 19.07 20.70 -5.51
CA MET A 147 18.95 20.20 -6.88
C MET A 147 19.21 21.29 -7.92
N LYS A 148 20.14 21.07 -8.85
CA LYS A 148 20.62 22.08 -9.81
C LYS A 148 19.67 22.30 -11.00
N ASN A 149 19.18 21.21 -11.60
CA ASN A 149 18.41 21.22 -12.85
C ASN A 149 17.04 20.57 -12.65
N VAL A 150 16.21 21.18 -11.80
CA VAL A 150 14.89 20.65 -11.45
C VAL A 150 13.79 21.47 -12.11
N SER A 151 12.76 20.78 -12.61
CA SER A 151 11.56 21.43 -13.13
C SER A 151 10.79 22.09 -12.00
N LYS A 152 10.29 23.31 -12.19
CA LYS A 152 9.43 24.00 -11.21
C LYS A 152 8.14 23.24 -10.87
N LYS A 153 7.78 22.22 -11.66
CA LYS A 153 6.62 21.33 -11.41
C LYS A 153 6.95 20.13 -10.53
N ASP A 154 8.24 19.88 -10.25
CA ASP A 154 8.66 18.78 -9.39
C ASP A 154 8.12 18.99 -7.97
N LYS A 155 7.53 17.94 -7.39
CA LYS A 155 6.93 18.02 -6.05
C LYS A 155 7.97 17.92 -4.94
N ARG A 156 9.18 17.42 -5.24
CA ARG A 156 10.27 17.26 -4.27
C ARG A 156 10.87 18.59 -3.78
N ILE A 157 10.61 19.68 -4.50
CA ILE A 157 11.07 21.03 -4.17
C ILE A 157 9.97 21.91 -3.57
N LEU A 158 8.75 21.39 -3.42
CA LEU A 158 7.64 22.11 -2.83
C LEU A 158 7.63 21.88 -1.32
N TRP A 159 7.50 22.98 -0.59
CA TRP A 159 7.45 23.03 0.86
C TRP A 159 6.18 23.77 1.29
N ASN A 160 5.67 23.43 2.47
CA ASN A 160 4.59 24.15 3.13
C ASN A 160 4.95 24.33 4.61
N VAL A 161 4.33 25.30 5.26
CA VAL A 161 4.39 25.43 6.72
C VAL A 161 3.27 24.57 7.31
N GLU A 162 3.62 23.54 8.07
CA GLU A 162 2.66 22.63 8.71
C GLU A 162 2.19 23.15 10.07
N SER A 163 3.13 23.62 10.88
CA SER A 163 2.91 24.16 12.22
C SER A 163 3.48 25.57 12.32
N HIS A 164 2.78 26.45 13.02
CA HIS A 164 3.20 27.83 13.23
C HIS A 164 2.79 28.29 14.63
N SER A 165 3.73 28.89 15.35
CA SER A 165 3.53 29.48 16.67
C SER A 165 4.28 30.81 16.74
N ASN A 166 3.57 31.87 17.09
CA ASN A 166 4.14 33.21 17.27
C ASN A 166 3.21 34.05 18.16
N ASP A 167 3.67 34.35 19.37
CA ASP A 167 2.88 35.05 20.40
C ASP A 167 2.56 36.52 20.05
N GLN A 168 3.24 37.11 19.07
CA GLN A 168 2.99 38.49 18.62
C GLN A 168 1.85 38.59 17.61
N LEU A 169 1.46 37.48 16.99
CA LEU A 169 0.37 37.46 16.04
C LEU A 169 -0.98 37.31 16.75
N PRO A 170 -2.05 37.92 16.19
CA PRO A 170 -3.39 37.69 16.72
C PRO A 170 -3.76 36.19 16.62
N PRO A 171 -4.62 35.71 17.52
CA PRO A 171 -5.13 34.34 17.43
C PRO A 171 -5.90 34.14 16.11
N VAL A 172 -5.97 32.90 15.67
CA VAL A 172 -6.71 32.51 14.45
C VAL A 172 -8.18 32.97 14.57
N PRO A 173 -8.74 33.66 13.57
CA PRO A 173 -10.14 34.05 13.57
C PRO A 173 -11.09 32.84 13.71
N GLU A 174 -12.17 32.97 14.48
CA GLU A 174 -13.12 31.86 14.73
C GLU A 174 -13.82 31.35 13.46
N ASP A 175 -13.94 32.21 12.44
CA ASP A 175 -14.57 31.91 11.15
C ASP A 175 -13.60 31.31 10.13
N PHE A 176 -12.30 31.28 10.42
CA PHE A 176 -11.30 30.73 9.54
C PHE A 176 -11.51 29.23 9.35
N LYS A 177 -11.60 28.81 8.08
CA LYS A 177 -11.71 27.40 7.70
C LYS A 177 -10.75 27.14 6.56
N PHE A 178 -9.96 26.07 6.70
CA PHE A 178 -9.09 25.63 5.62
C PHE A 178 -9.89 25.36 4.34
N PRO A 179 -9.32 25.70 3.18
CA PRO A 179 -9.95 25.42 1.91
C PRO A 179 -10.15 23.92 1.74
N ARG A 180 -11.31 23.52 1.20
CA ARG A 180 -11.58 22.11 0.97
C ARG A 180 -10.65 21.58 -0.12
N PRO A 181 -9.98 20.44 0.10
CA PRO A 181 -9.16 19.82 -0.93
C PRO A 181 -10.02 19.36 -2.11
N ARG A 182 -9.43 19.32 -3.30
CA ARG A 182 -10.11 18.86 -4.52
C ARG A 182 -10.34 17.35 -4.45
N PHE A 183 -11.58 16.91 -4.70
CA PHE A 183 -11.95 15.48 -4.62
C PHE A 183 -11.04 14.60 -5.48
N LEU A 184 -10.81 14.95 -6.74
CA LEU A 184 -10.02 14.12 -7.65
C LEU A 184 -8.55 14.02 -7.22
N THR A 185 -7.99 15.09 -6.66
CA THR A 185 -6.64 15.11 -6.11
C THR A 185 -6.56 14.15 -4.91
N ASN A 186 -7.50 14.25 -3.96
CA ASN A 186 -7.56 13.31 -2.84
C ASN A 186 -7.78 11.87 -3.28
N PHE A 187 -8.65 11.65 -4.26
CA PHE A 187 -8.91 10.31 -4.81
C PHE A 187 -7.63 9.70 -5.38
N ILE A 188 -6.87 10.45 -6.18
CA ILE A 188 -5.61 9.95 -6.76
C ILE A 188 -4.56 9.71 -5.66
N HIS A 189 -4.35 10.66 -4.75
CA HIS A 189 -3.36 10.51 -3.68
C HIS A 189 -3.70 9.35 -2.75
N LEU A 190 -4.98 9.17 -2.41
CA LEU A 190 -5.45 8.06 -1.60
C LEU A 190 -5.20 6.72 -2.30
N ASN A 191 -5.50 6.60 -3.60
CA ASN A 191 -5.24 5.37 -4.35
C ASN A 191 -3.73 5.09 -4.48
N LEU A 192 -2.90 6.11 -4.67
CA LEU A 192 -1.44 5.95 -4.65
C LEU A 192 -0.95 5.46 -3.28
N ALA A 193 -1.51 5.98 -2.17
CA ALA A 193 -1.20 5.52 -0.82
C ALA A 193 -1.70 4.08 -0.58
N MET A 194 -2.87 3.70 -1.11
CA MET A 194 -3.36 2.32 -1.09
C MET A 194 -2.44 1.38 -1.88
N MET A 195 -1.94 1.80 -3.04
CA MET A 195 -0.97 1.04 -3.84
C MET A 195 0.37 0.89 -3.12
N ALA A 196 0.91 1.98 -2.55
CA ALA A 196 2.16 1.95 -1.79
C ALA A 196 2.05 1.04 -0.57
N THR A 197 0.96 1.14 0.19
CA THR A 197 0.69 0.26 1.34
C THR A 197 0.56 -1.19 0.92
N ASN A 198 -0.15 -1.48 -0.19
CA ASN A 198 -0.26 -2.84 -0.70
C ASN A 198 1.09 -3.42 -1.17
N ASN A 199 1.95 -2.60 -1.76
CA ASN A 199 3.30 -2.99 -2.16
C ASN A 199 4.24 -3.18 -0.97
N ALA A 200 3.95 -2.56 0.18
CA ALA A 200 4.73 -2.73 1.40
C ALA A 200 4.40 -4.05 2.15
N LEU A 201 3.35 -4.78 1.76
CA LEU A 201 2.96 -6.08 2.34
C LEU A 201 3.79 -7.24 1.78
N ILE A 202 5.11 -7.04 1.68
CA ILE A 202 6.06 -8.06 1.25
C ILE A 202 6.26 -9.04 2.43
N PRO A 203 6.19 -10.37 2.20
CA PRO A 203 6.47 -11.34 3.24
C PRO A 203 7.92 -11.19 3.73
N ASP A 204 8.09 -11.14 5.05
CA ASP A 204 9.41 -11.20 5.68
C ASP A 204 9.82 -12.68 5.83
N PRO A 205 10.86 -13.15 5.12
CA PRO A 205 11.28 -14.55 5.18
C PRO A 205 11.76 -15.00 6.56
N GLU A 206 12.20 -14.06 7.41
CA GLU A 206 12.68 -14.34 8.76
C GLU A 206 11.54 -14.38 9.78
N LYS A 207 10.36 -13.89 9.41
CA LYS A 207 9.17 -13.92 10.25
C LYS A 207 8.39 -15.21 10.05
N HIS A 208 8.19 -15.96 11.14
CA HIS A 208 7.26 -17.09 11.14
C HIS A 208 5.82 -16.61 11.02
N ASP A 209 5.27 -16.66 9.80
CA ASP A 209 3.85 -16.38 9.51
C ASP A 209 3.08 -17.69 9.24
N HIS A 210 2.49 -18.23 10.30
CA HIS A 210 1.66 -19.45 10.26
C HIS A 210 0.25 -19.24 9.69
N ILE A 211 -0.11 -17.99 9.38
CA ILE A 211 -1.44 -17.59 8.90
C ILE A 211 -1.44 -17.50 7.37
N SER A 212 -0.31 -17.06 6.80
CA SER A 212 -0.11 -16.99 5.36
C SER A 212 -0.17 -18.37 4.69
N SER A 213 -0.64 -18.39 3.43
CA SER A 213 -0.68 -19.59 2.61
C SER A 213 -0.37 -19.28 1.16
N SER A 214 0.15 -20.26 0.43
CA SER A 214 0.51 -20.15 -0.97
C SER A 214 -0.65 -20.52 -1.90
N TRP A 215 -0.69 -19.90 -3.07
CA TRP A 215 -1.75 -20.07 -4.08
C TRP A 215 -2.11 -21.55 -4.37
N TRP A 216 -1.12 -22.44 -4.46
CA TRP A 216 -1.31 -23.86 -4.79
C TRP A 216 -1.94 -24.68 -3.65
N GLU A 217 -1.88 -24.20 -2.41
CA GLU A 217 -2.43 -24.87 -1.24
C GLU A 217 -3.96 -24.78 -1.21
N TRP A 218 -4.54 -23.76 -1.84
CA TRP A 218 -5.95 -23.46 -1.77
C TRP A 218 -6.84 -24.46 -2.52
N PRO A 219 -6.59 -24.79 -3.81
CA PRO A 219 -7.40 -25.77 -4.54
C PRO A 219 -7.19 -27.21 -4.04
N THR A 220 -6.00 -27.50 -3.49
CA THR A 220 -5.68 -28.82 -2.94
C THR A 220 -6.18 -28.99 -1.51
N LEU A 221 -6.62 -27.91 -0.87
CA LEU A 221 -6.86 -27.86 0.57
C LEU A 221 -5.64 -28.38 1.34
N TYR A 222 -4.42 -28.05 0.93
CA TYR A 222 -3.22 -28.52 1.62
C TYR A 222 -3.15 -27.94 3.04
N THR A 223 -3.51 -26.67 3.22
CA THR A 223 -3.58 -26.03 4.54
C THR A 223 -4.93 -25.34 4.73
N GLY A 224 -5.35 -25.21 5.98
CA GLY A 224 -6.47 -24.37 6.39
C GLY A 224 -5.99 -23.23 7.27
N LEU A 225 -6.92 -22.37 7.71
CA LEU A 225 -6.59 -21.18 8.48
C LEU A 225 -7.33 -21.13 9.80
N ARG A 226 -6.57 -21.05 10.90
CA ARG A 226 -7.07 -20.79 12.26
C ARG A 226 -7.61 -19.37 12.37
N LEU A 227 -8.85 -19.21 12.84
CA LEU A 227 -9.48 -17.90 13.05
C LEU A 227 -9.82 -17.70 14.53
N GLY A 228 -9.35 -16.59 15.09
CA GLY A 228 -9.55 -16.26 16.50
C GLY A 228 -8.63 -17.03 17.46
N GLY A 229 -8.93 -16.95 18.76
CA GLY A 229 -8.17 -17.63 19.81
C GLY A 229 -8.48 -19.12 19.88
N TRP A 230 -7.46 -19.92 20.18
CA TRP A 230 -7.54 -21.39 20.25
C TRP A 230 -7.58 -21.94 21.69
N SER A 231 -8.01 -21.11 22.64
CA SER A 231 -8.29 -21.51 24.02
C SER A 231 -9.57 -22.36 24.11
N ASP A 232 -9.66 -23.20 25.13
CA ASP A 232 -10.86 -24.00 25.44
C ASP A 232 -12.02 -23.19 25.99
N GLU A 233 -11.77 -21.94 26.37
CA GLU A 233 -12.77 -20.99 26.86
C GLU A 233 -13.62 -20.39 25.73
N PHE A 234 -13.09 -20.31 24.51
CA PHE A 234 -13.74 -19.68 23.38
C PHE A 234 -14.10 -20.69 22.29
N ALA A 235 -15.15 -20.37 21.53
CA ALA A 235 -15.47 -21.11 20.31
C ALA A 235 -14.38 -20.85 19.26
N LYS A 236 -13.81 -21.93 18.72
CA LYS A 236 -12.73 -21.88 17.73
C LYS A 236 -13.33 -21.96 16.32
N TYR A 237 -12.77 -21.20 15.39
CA TYR A 237 -13.19 -21.22 13.98
C TYR A 237 -12.01 -21.62 13.10
N TYR A 238 -12.28 -22.42 12.07
CA TYR A 238 -11.25 -22.86 11.12
C TYR A 238 -11.77 -22.70 9.70
N LEU A 239 -11.05 -21.94 8.89
CA LEU A 239 -11.36 -21.72 7.49
C LEU A 239 -10.75 -22.85 6.66
N LEU A 240 -11.62 -23.68 6.09
CA LEU A 240 -11.30 -24.73 5.13
C LEU A 240 -12.48 -24.90 4.18
N GLY A 241 -12.22 -25.09 2.88
CA GLY A 241 -13.26 -25.47 1.93
C GLY A 241 -13.76 -26.88 2.22
N THR A 242 -15.02 -27.21 1.93
CA THR A 242 -15.48 -28.59 2.08
C THR A 242 -14.77 -29.49 1.07
N PRO A 243 -14.11 -30.60 1.49
CA PRO A 243 -13.23 -31.37 0.60
C PRO A 243 -13.92 -31.89 -0.65
N ILE A 244 -15.15 -32.41 -0.51
CA ILE A 244 -15.91 -32.93 -1.65
C ILE A 244 -16.12 -31.86 -2.72
N THR A 245 -16.46 -30.62 -2.35
CA THR A 245 -16.75 -29.57 -3.33
C THR A 245 -15.47 -28.97 -3.91
N THR A 246 -14.45 -28.76 -3.07
CA THR A 246 -13.22 -28.07 -3.48
C THR A 246 -12.32 -28.98 -4.32
N TRP A 247 -12.18 -30.25 -3.95
CA TRP A 247 -11.41 -31.20 -4.76
C TRP A 247 -12.13 -31.55 -6.07
N ALA A 248 -13.46 -31.75 -6.04
CA ALA A 248 -14.22 -32.00 -7.26
C ALA A 248 -14.17 -30.79 -8.21
N SER A 249 -14.27 -29.56 -7.69
CA SER A 249 -14.17 -28.36 -8.52
C SER A 249 -12.76 -28.12 -9.06
N THR A 250 -11.73 -28.41 -8.26
CA THR A 250 -10.33 -28.38 -8.72
C THR A 250 -10.09 -29.39 -9.85
N LEU A 251 -10.57 -30.63 -9.68
CA LEU A 251 -10.52 -31.64 -10.74
C LEU A 251 -11.30 -31.18 -11.97
N ALA A 252 -12.47 -30.57 -11.81
CA ALA A 252 -13.26 -30.02 -12.91
C ALA A 252 -12.52 -28.89 -13.64
N VAL A 253 -11.84 -27.99 -12.93
CA VAL A 253 -11.01 -26.94 -13.54
C VAL A 253 -9.89 -27.55 -14.39
N LEU A 254 -9.14 -28.52 -13.84
CA LEU A 254 -8.08 -29.20 -14.59
C LEU A 254 -8.62 -29.99 -15.78
N ALA A 255 -9.76 -30.68 -15.61
CA ALA A 255 -10.45 -31.40 -16.68
C ALA A 255 -10.97 -30.44 -17.75
N PHE A 256 -11.41 -29.23 -17.39
CA PHE A 256 -11.84 -28.21 -18.34
C PHE A 256 -10.67 -27.70 -19.17
N MET A 257 -9.53 -27.38 -18.53
CA MET A 257 -8.31 -26.99 -19.23
C MET A 257 -7.93 -28.03 -20.29
N LEU A 258 -7.95 -29.32 -19.91
CA LEU A 258 -7.68 -30.42 -20.83
C LEU A 258 -8.75 -30.53 -21.94
N THR A 259 -10.03 -30.45 -21.58
CA THR A 259 -11.15 -30.52 -22.53
C THR A 259 -11.07 -29.40 -23.56
N PHE A 260 -10.75 -28.18 -23.13
CA PHE A 260 -10.56 -27.04 -24.01
C PHE A 260 -9.42 -27.28 -25.01
N VAL A 261 -8.26 -27.78 -24.55
CA VAL A 261 -7.13 -28.13 -25.42
C VAL A 261 -7.51 -29.22 -26.41
N ILE A 262 -8.20 -30.27 -25.97
CA ILE A 262 -8.66 -31.37 -26.84
C ILE A 262 -9.62 -30.85 -27.91
N LEU A 263 -10.62 -30.05 -27.52
CA LEU A 263 -11.60 -29.49 -28.46
C LEU A 263 -10.93 -28.51 -29.44
N ALA A 264 -9.94 -27.72 -29.01
CA ALA A 264 -9.17 -26.85 -29.88
C ALA A 264 -8.37 -27.65 -30.93
N ILE A 265 -7.72 -28.75 -30.52
CA ILE A 265 -7.00 -29.65 -31.43
C ILE A 265 -7.97 -30.32 -32.42
N ARG A 266 -9.12 -30.79 -31.93
CA ARG A 266 -10.15 -31.43 -32.79
C ARG A 266 -10.76 -30.44 -33.77
N TRP A 267 -11.01 -29.21 -33.34
CA TRP A 267 -11.45 -28.12 -34.21
C TRP A 267 -10.41 -27.82 -35.30
N GLN A 268 -9.12 -27.72 -34.96
CA GLN A 268 -8.05 -27.55 -35.95
C GLN A 268 -7.99 -28.72 -36.95
N ARG A 269 -8.29 -29.94 -36.50
CA ARG A 269 -8.42 -31.15 -37.32
C ARG A 269 -9.76 -31.26 -38.08
N GLN A 270 -10.57 -30.21 -38.10
CA GLN A 270 -11.85 -30.14 -38.83
C GLN A 270 -12.92 -31.11 -38.29
N TYR A 271 -12.84 -31.50 -37.01
CA TYR A 271 -13.96 -32.19 -36.36
C TYR A 271 -15.05 -31.18 -35.99
N GLU A 272 -16.29 -31.57 -36.28
CA GLU A 272 -17.49 -30.78 -36.02
C GLU A 272 -18.09 -31.10 -34.63
N ASP A 273 -17.41 -30.64 -33.57
CA ASP A 273 -17.92 -30.74 -32.19
C ASP A 273 -18.91 -29.60 -31.86
N LEU A 274 -19.79 -29.81 -30.87
CA LEU A 274 -20.73 -28.79 -30.34
C LEU A 274 -21.63 -28.13 -31.41
N GLN A 275 -22.14 -28.92 -32.36
CA GLN A 275 -23.06 -28.44 -33.40
C GLN A 275 -24.39 -27.92 -32.83
N ASP A 276 -24.91 -28.61 -31.81
CA ASP A 276 -26.14 -28.22 -31.13
C ASP A 276 -25.98 -26.87 -30.40
N LYS A 277 -26.95 -25.97 -30.62
CA LYS A 277 -26.93 -24.60 -30.06
C LYS A 277 -26.91 -24.63 -28.53
N THR A 278 -27.63 -25.56 -27.91
CA THR A 278 -27.70 -25.69 -26.45
C THR A 278 -26.36 -26.13 -25.89
N SER A 279 -25.75 -27.17 -26.48
CA SER A 279 -24.45 -27.70 -26.09
C SER A 279 -23.33 -26.66 -26.25
N ARG A 280 -23.34 -25.91 -27.37
CA ARG A 280 -22.41 -24.80 -27.59
C ARG A 280 -22.59 -23.68 -26.58
N ASN A 281 -23.84 -23.29 -26.30
CA ASN A 281 -24.12 -22.26 -25.31
C ASN A 281 -23.68 -22.68 -23.90
N ASN A 282 -23.94 -23.93 -23.52
CA ASN A 282 -23.50 -24.48 -22.23
C ASN A 282 -21.98 -24.52 -22.13
N PHE A 283 -21.26 -24.89 -23.19
CA PHE A 283 -19.80 -24.86 -23.21
C PHE A 283 -19.24 -23.43 -23.04
N ILE A 284 -19.81 -22.44 -23.74
CA ILE A 284 -19.34 -21.06 -23.66
C ILE A 284 -19.70 -20.42 -22.30
N ILE A 285 -20.99 -20.40 -21.96
CA ILE A 285 -21.51 -19.70 -20.77
C ILE A 285 -21.26 -20.47 -19.48
N GLY A 286 -21.38 -21.80 -19.49
CA GLY A 286 -21.17 -22.65 -18.33
C GLY A 286 -19.71 -23.10 -18.14
N GLY A 287 -18.93 -23.15 -19.22
CA GLY A 287 -17.54 -23.59 -19.20
C GLY A 287 -16.54 -22.45 -19.33
N ILE A 288 -16.47 -21.83 -20.52
CA ILE A 288 -15.43 -20.86 -20.87
C ILE A 288 -15.47 -19.62 -19.96
N TYR A 289 -16.63 -18.97 -19.78
CA TYR A 289 -16.71 -17.76 -18.97
C TYR A 289 -16.39 -18.03 -17.48
N PRO A 290 -16.91 -19.09 -16.85
CA PRO A 290 -16.47 -19.47 -15.51
C PRO A 290 -14.99 -19.82 -15.44
N MET A 291 -14.43 -20.52 -16.42
CA MET A 291 -12.99 -20.79 -16.47
C MET A 291 -12.16 -19.50 -16.55
N LEU A 292 -12.59 -18.53 -17.36
CA LEU A 292 -11.98 -17.20 -17.43
C LEU A 292 -12.12 -16.45 -16.10
N GLY A 293 -13.30 -16.50 -15.47
CA GLY A 293 -13.55 -15.93 -14.16
C GLY A 293 -12.64 -16.51 -13.09
N TRP A 294 -12.48 -17.84 -13.05
CA TRP A 294 -11.52 -18.53 -12.18
C TRP A 294 -10.10 -18.06 -12.45
N GLY A 295 -9.70 -18.02 -13.73
CA GLY A 295 -8.36 -17.58 -14.14
C GLY A 295 -8.04 -16.15 -13.70
N LEU A 296 -8.95 -15.20 -13.89
CA LEU A 296 -8.76 -13.80 -13.51
C LEU A 296 -8.75 -13.59 -11.98
N HIS A 297 -9.43 -14.44 -11.21
CA HIS A 297 -9.44 -14.35 -9.75
C HIS A 297 -8.35 -15.20 -9.08
N TYR A 298 -7.68 -16.11 -9.80
CA TYR A 298 -6.67 -17.00 -9.24
C TYR A 298 -5.25 -16.68 -9.73
N THR A 299 -5.05 -16.44 -11.03
CA THR A 299 -3.71 -16.25 -11.60
C THR A 299 -2.95 -15.04 -11.06
N PRO A 300 -3.57 -13.91 -10.67
CA PRO A 300 -2.82 -12.80 -10.06
C PRO A 300 -2.08 -13.24 -8.79
N PHE A 301 -2.68 -14.12 -7.97
CA PHE A 301 -2.06 -14.63 -6.75
C PHE A 301 -0.87 -15.58 -6.98
N ILE A 302 -0.72 -16.12 -8.19
CA ILE A 302 0.45 -16.93 -8.58
C ILE A 302 1.67 -16.02 -8.82
N ILE A 303 1.43 -14.79 -9.30
CA ILE A 303 2.48 -13.84 -9.72
C ILE A 303 2.78 -12.81 -8.63
N MET A 304 1.83 -12.54 -7.74
CA MET A 304 1.95 -11.55 -6.66
C MET A 304 3.01 -11.95 -5.62
N GLY A 305 3.96 -11.05 -5.36
CA GLY A 305 5.01 -11.21 -4.33
C GLY A 305 4.65 -10.66 -2.95
N ARG A 306 3.36 -10.71 -2.57
CA ARG A 306 2.86 -10.22 -1.27
C ARG A 306 2.32 -11.36 -0.41
N VAL A 307 2.11 -11.10 0.87
CA VAL A 307 1.44 -12.04 1.78
C VAL A 307 0.03 -12.37 1.24
N THR A 308 -0.30 -13.66 1.21
CA THR A 308 -1.60 -14.18 0.75
C THR A 308 -2.17 -15.19 1.73
N TYR A 309 -3.50 -15.37 1.70
CA TYR A 309 -4.26 -16.17 2.65
C TYR A 309 -5.32 -16.99 1.93
N LEU A 310 -5.80 -18.05 2.58
CA LEU A 310 -6.77 -18.99 2.00
C LEU A 310 -8.08 -18.31 1.53
N HIS A 311 -8.54 -17.26 2.22
CA HIS A 311 -9.77 -16.56 1.86
C HIS A 311 -9.68 -15.83 0.51
N HIS A 312 -8.48 -15.53 0.01
CA HIS A 312 -8.30 -14.98 -1.34
C HIS A 312 -8.77 -15.93 -2.43
N TYR A 313 -8.84 -17.23 -2.16
CA TYR A 313 -9.34 -18.22 -3.13
C TYR A 313 -10.86 -18.23 -3.27
N LEU A 314 -11.62 -17.70 -2.31
CA LEU A 314 -13.09 -17.82 -2.28
C LEU A 314 -13.79 -17.32 -3.57
N PRO A 315 -13.41 -16.16 -4.16
CA PRO A 315 -13.99 -15.74 -5.44
C PRO A 315 -13.64 -16.68 -6.59
N ALA A 316 -12.41 -17.19 -6.65
CA ALA A 316 -12.02 -18.16 -7.67
C ALA A 316 -12.76 -19.49 -7.48
N LEU A 317 -12.89 -19.98 -6.25
CA LEU A 317 -13.64 -21.20 -5.92
C LEU A 317 -15.10 -21.13 -6.40
N TYR A 318 -15.75 -19.96 -6.30
CA TYR A 318 -17.10 -19.76 -6.86
C TYR A 318 -17.15 -20.10 -8.36
N PHE A 319 -16.21 -19.57 -9.14
CA PHE A 319 -16.12 -19.89 -10.56
C PHE A 319 -15.71 -21.34 -10.83
N ALA A 320 -14.84 -21.93 -10.01
CA ALA A 320 -14.51 -23.36 -10.11
C ALA A 320 -15.75 -24.25 -9.89
N LEU A 321 -16.64 -23.90 -8.97
CA LEU A 321 -17.90 -24.61 -8.75
C LEU A 321 -18.85 -24.49 -9.94
N LEU A 322 -18.87 -23.36 -10.65
CA LEU A 322 -19.61 -23.23 -11.90
C LEU A 322 -19.03 -24.12 -13.03
N VAL A 323 -17.70 -24.27 -13.10
CA VAL A 323 -17.08 -25.22 -14.02
C VAL A 323 -17.44 -26.67 -13.64
N LEU A 324 -17.52 -26.98 -12.34
CA LEU A 324 -17.99 -28.29 -11.87
C LEU A 324 -19.44 -28.56 -12.29
N THR A 325 -20.35 -27.58 -12.16
CA THR A 325 -21.75 -27.75 -12.59
C THR A 325 -21.87 -27.91 -14.10
N TYR A 326 -20.99 -27.30 -14.90
CA TYR A 326 -20.91 -27.55 -16.34
C TYR A 326 -20.62 -29.03 -16.67
N PHE A 327 -19.65 -29.64 -15.98
CA PHE A 327 -19.36 -31.07 -16.18
C PHE A 327 -20.49 -31.97 -15.69
N ILE A 328 -21.14 -31.61 -14.58
CA ILE A 328 -22.30 -32.34 -14.07
C ILE A 328 -23.45 -32.30 -15.08
N GLU A 329 -23.80 -31.12 -15.61
CA GLU A 329 -24.87 -30.98 -16.60
C GLU A 329 -24.53 -31.68 -17.92
N THR A 330 -23.32 -31.45 -18.44
CA THR A 330 -22.88 -32.06 -19.71
C THR A 330 -22.77 -33.59 -19.56
N GLY A 331 -22.18 -34.08 -18.46
CA GLY A 331 -22.03 -35.51 -18.20
C GLY A 331 -23.38 -36.22 -17.99
N THR A 332 -24.31 -35.60 -17.25
CA THR A 332 -25.64 -36.18 -17.04
C THR A 332 -26.56 -36.06 -18.26
N SER A 333 -26.28 -35.16 -19.20
CA SER A 333 -27.03 -35.04 -20.46
C SER A 333 -26.98 -36.31 -21.31
N TYR A 334 -25.92 -37.11 -21.18
CA TYR A 334 -25.79 -38.41 -21.86
C TYR A 334 -26.69 -39.50 -21.25
N ILE A 335 -27.23 -39.28 -20.04
CA ILE A 335 -28.09 -40.24 -19.34
C ILE A 335 -29.56 -40.01 -19.75
N LYS A 336 -30.06 -40.84 -20.67
CA LYS A 336 -31.44 -40.74 -21.16
C LYS A 336 -32.51 -41.05 -20.11
N ASN A 337 -32.17 -41.83 -19.08
CA ASN A 337 -33.12 -42.20 -18.03
C ASN A 337 -33.20 -41.11 -16.95
N GLN A 338 -34.31 -40.35 -16.96
CA GLN A 338 -34.53 -39.23 -16.04
C GLN A 338 -34.50 -39.64 -14.56
N LYS A 339 -34.94 -40.87 -14.21
CA LYS A 339 -34.89 -41.35 -12.82
C LYS A 339 -33.44 -41.51 -12.35
N VAL A 340 -32.57 -42.08 -13.20
CA VAL A 340 -31.15 -42.24 -12.89
C VAL A 340 -30.46 -40.89 -12.74
N ARG A 341 -30.77 -39.93 -13.63
CA ARG A 341 -30.25 -38.56 -13.54
C ARG A 341 -30.63 -37.88 -12.22
N TRP A 342 -31.90 -37.99 -11.79
CA TRP A 342 -32.34 -37.46 -10.50
C TRP A 342 -31.68 -38.15 -9.31
N ILE A 343 -31.53 -39.48 -9.34
CA ILE A 343 -30.83 -40.23 -8.29
C ILE A 343 -29.39 -39.73 -8.16
N LEU A 344 -28.68 -39.51 -9.27
CA LEU A 344 -27.31 -38.97 -9.25
C LEU A 344 -27.25 -37.56 -8.62
N TYR A 345 -28.16 -36.66 -8.98
CA TYR A 345 -28.21 -35.33 -8.36
C TYR A 345 -28.49 -35.40 -6.86
N ILE A 346 -29.40 -36.28 -6.43
CA ILE A 346 -29.72 -36.48 -5.01
C ILE A 346 -28.49 -37.02 -4.26
N ILE A 347 -27.79 -38.01 -4.82
CA ILE A 347 -26.57 -38.57 -4.20
C ILE A 347 -25.49 -37.50 -4.09
N MET A 348 -25.27 -36.71 -5.14
CA MET A 348 -24.28 -35.63 -5.12
C MET A 348 -24.63 -34.55 -4.09
N MET A 349 -25.90 -34.12 -4.05
CA MET A 349 -26.37 -33.15 -3.06
C MET A 349 -26.25 -33.70 -1.64
N ALA A 350 -26.67 -34.95 -1.41
CA ALA A 350 -26.54 -35.61 -0.12
C ALA A 350 -25.07 -35.75 0.32
N SER A 351 -24.15 -35.98 -0.63
CA SER A 351 -22.71 -36.04 -0.35
C SER A 351 -22.16 -34.69 0.08
N VAL A 352 -22.54 -33.60 -0.59
CA VAL A 352 -22.16 -32.23 -0.21
C VAL A 352 -22.74 -31.86 1.15
N ILE A 353 -24.03 -32.13 1.38
CA ILE A 353 -24.70 -31.86 2.67
C ILE A 353 -24.06 -32.69 3.79
N GLY A 354 -23.80 -33.98 3.56
CA GLY A 354 -23.19 -34.86 4.54
C GLY A 354 -21.76 -34.43 4.89
N CYS A 355 -20.95 -34.05 3.88
CA CYS A 355 -19.62 -33.52 4.10
C CYS A 355 -19.66 -32.18 4.85
N PHE A 356 -20.59 -31.28 4.50
CA PHE A 356 -20.76 -30.04 5.25
C PHE A 356 -21.21 -30.31 6.68
N ALA A 357 -22.14 -31.23 6.91
CA ALA A 357 -22.60 -31.59 8.26
C ALA A 357 -21.46 -32.11 9.13
N LEU A 358 -20.59 -32.96 8.56
CA LEU A 358 -19.39 -33.46 9.25
C LEU A 358 -18.45 -32.31 9.63
N PHE A 359 -18.15 -31.40 8.70
CA PHE A 359 -17.24 -30.27 8.94
C PHE A 359 -17.91 -29.04 9.57
N SER A 360 -19.22 -29.05 9.79
CA SER A 360 -19.97 -27.89 10.28
C SER A 360 -19.44 -27.26 11.58
N PRO A 361 -18.82 -27.99 12.53
CA PRO A 361 -18.25 -27.36 13.71
C PRO A 361 -17.21 -26.29 13.39
N ILE A 362 -16.42 -26.42 12.31
CA ILE A 362 -15.37 -25.44 11.98
C ILE A 362 -15.92 -24.06 11.61
N SER A 363 -17.18 -24.01 11.14
CA SER A 363 -17.86 -22.78 10.72
C SER A 363 -18.90 -22.31 11.73
N PHE A 364 -19.60 -23.23 12.40
CA PHE A 364 -20.58 -22.90 13.45
C PHE A 364 -19.93 -22.59 14.80
N GLY A 365 -18.69 -23.04 15.00
CA GLY A 365 -17.91 -22.83 16.22
C GLY A 365 -17.63 -24.16 16.92
N MET A 366 -16.35 -24.46 17.11
CA MET A 366 -15.88 -25.62 17.86
C MET A 366 -15.78 -25.26 19.33
N VAL A 367 -16.76 -25.71 20.13
CA VAL A 367 -16.84 -25.44 21.58
C VAL A 367 -16.15 -26.56 22.36
N GLY A 368 -15.30 -26.19 23.32
CA GLY A 368 -14.55 -27.10 24.19
C GLY A 368 -13.16 -27.46 23.63
N PRO A 369 -12.51 -28.50 24.20
CA PRO A 369 -11.16 -28.92 23.83
C PRO A 369 -11.00 -29.23 22.33
N SER A 370 -9.90 -28.76 21.72
CA SER A 370 -9.62 -28.97 20.29
C SER A 370 -9.53 -30.45 19.91
N GLU A 371 -9.11 -31.28 20.86
CA GLU A 371 -8.93 -32.72 20.77
C GLU A 371 -10.23 -33.45 20.43
N ASN A 372 -11.38 -32.89 20.82
CA ASN A 372 -12.69 -33.44 20.46
C ASN A 372 -12.94 -33.39 18.94
N PHE A 373 -12.25 -32.50 18.22
CA PHE A 373 -12.41 -32.26 16.80
C PHE A 373 -11.31 -32.92 15.94
N LYS A 374 -10.46 -33.78 16.54
CA LYS A 374 -9.39 -34.51 15.84
C LYS A 374 -9.86 -35.31 14.62
N TYR A 375 -11.11 -35.77 14.62
CA TYR A 375 -11.70 -36.52 13.50
C TYR A 375 -11.84 -35.69 12.20
N LEU A 376 -11.72 -34.36 12.30
CA LEU A 376 -11.76 -33.45 11.15
C LEU A 376 -10.43 -33.33 10.41
N ASP A 377 -9.31 -33.74 11.03
CA ASP A 377 -7.99 -33.67 10.42
C ASP A 377 -7.73 -34.86 9.48
N TRP A 378 -8.32 -34.77 8.29
CA TRP A 378 -8.09 -35.76 7.23
C TRP A 378 -6.69 -35.65 6.63
N LEU A 379 -6.09 -34.47 6.65
CA LEU A 379 -4.70 -34.24 6.26
C LEU A 379 -3.86 -33.83 7.47
N PRO A 380 -2.59 -34.25 7.58
CA PRO A 380 -1.73 -33.93 8.72
C PRO A 380 -1.41 -32.44 8.84
N THR A 381 -1.56 -31.70 7.75
CA THR A 381 -1.36 -30.26 7.64
C THR A 381 -2.59 -29.46 8.08
N TRP A 382 -3.75 -30.11 8.22
CA TRP A 382 -4.90 -29.49 8.83
C TRP A 382 -4.66 -29.46 10.32
N LYS A 383 -4.50 -28.25 10.85
CA LYS A 383 -4.24 -28.00 12.27
C LYS A 383 -5.58 -27.72 12.98
N VAL A 384 -6.58 -28.60 12.83
CA VAL A 384 -7.89 -28.44 13.50
C VAL A 384 -7.85 -28.90 14.96
N HIS A 385 -6.89 -29.76 15.34
CA HIS A 385 -6.58 -30.06 16.75
C HIS A 385 -5.11 -29.80 17.09
N GLY A 386 -4.80 -29.72 18.39
CA GLY A 386 -3.44 -29.65 18.93
C GLY A 386 -2.84 -28.24 19.02
N ALA A 387 -1.72 -28.14 19.74
CA ALA A 387 -0.93 -26.92 19.83
C ALA A 387 -0.26 -26.57 18.48
N GLU A 388 0.06 -25.29 18.28
CA GLU A 388 0.63 -24.75 17.03
C GLU A 388 1.92 -25.44 16.57
#